data_AF-A0A8J1MJZ0-F1
#
_entry.id   AF-A0A8J1MJZ0-F1
#
_cell.length_a   1.000
_cell.length_b   1.000
_cell.length_c   1.000
_cell.angle_alpha   90.00
_cell.angle_beta   90.00
_cell.angle_gamma   90.00
#
_symmetry.space_group_name_H-M   'P 1'
#
loop_
_entity.id
_entity.type
_entity.pdbx_description
1 polymer ?
#
loop_
_entity_poly.entity_id
_entity_poly.type
_entity_poly.pdbx_seq_one_letter_code
_entity_poly.pdbx_strand_id
1 'polypeptide(L)' 'MSRGTPCQCSESAGQWPLMWQFVCSNFKVDPEQMYDVTVQHLPRLVNSDLRNSKEMSIIVPGCRDKRMSKMKTCCQHAHF' A
#
# COMPACT_ATOMS: atom_id res chain seq x y z
N MET A 1 11.05 1.14 -15.27
CA MET A 1 10.40 1.77 -14.09
C MET A 1 8.96 2.08 -14.46
N SER A 2 8.01 1.23 -14.08
CA SER A 2 6.58 1.39 -14.36
C SER A 2 6.07 2.63 -13.63
N ARG A 3 5.55 3.62 -14.37
CA ARG A 3 4.85 4.77 -13.78
C ARG A 3 3.56 4.25 -13.15
N GLY A 4 3.51 4.15 -11.82
CA GLY A 4 2.31 3.79 -11.10
C GLY A 4 1.20 4.82 -11.31
N THR A 5 -0.05 4.36 -11.36
CA THR A 5 -1.23 5.23 -11.44
C THR A 5 -1.29 6.16 -10.21
N PRO A 6 -1.64 7.45 -10.37
CA PRO A 6 -1.83 8.36 -9.23
C PRO A 6 -2.89 7.81 -8.26
N CYS A 7 -2.63 7.92 -6.96
CA CYS A 7 -3.59 7.53 -5.92
C CYS A 7 -4.84 8.43 -5.96
N GLN A 8 -6.00 7.90 -5.59
CA GLN A 8 -7.25 8.67 -5.56
C GLN A 8 -7.42 9.36 -4.21
N CYS A 9 -7.86 10.63 -4.24
CA CYS A 9 -8.23 11.39 -3.06
C CYS A 9 -9.75 11.30 -2.88
N SER A 10 -10.22 10.91 -1.69
CA SER A 10 -11.63 10.97 -1.34
C SER A 10 -11.82 11.91 -0.15
N GLU A 11 -12.70 12.89 -0.29
CA GLU A 11 -13.11 13.78 0.79
C GLU A 11 -14.22 13.09 1.60
N SER A 12 -13.97 12.77 2.86
CA SER A 12 -15.02 12.29 3.76
C SER A 12 -15.84 13.49 4.23
N ALA A 13 -16.97 13.74 3.55
CA ALA A 13 -17.95 14.72 3.99
C ALA A 13 -18.54 14.29 5.35
N GLY A 14 -18.35 15.09 6.42
CA GLY A 14 -19.23 14.95 7.59
C GLY A 14 -18.73 15.29 8.99
N GLN A 15 -17.49 15.71 9.26
CA GLN A 15 -17.13 16.11 10.63
C GLN A 15 -16.01 17.16 10.61
N TRP A 16 -16.28 18.34 11.19
CA TRP A 16 -15.23 19.32 11.44
C TRP A 16 -14.34 18.85 12.60
N PRO A 17 -13.00 18.98 12.48
CA PRO A 17 -12.26 19.44 11.30
C PRO A 17 -12.23 18.39 10.18
N LEU A 18 -12.39 18.83 8.92
CA LEU A 18 -12.33 17.97 7.74
C LEU A 18 -10.98 17.24 7.68
N MET A 19 -11.00 15.93 7.88
CA MET A 19 -9.81 15.10 7.84
C MET A 19 -9.61 14.53 6.43
N TRP A 20 -8.55 14.96 5.75
CA TRP A 20 -8.20 14.41 4.43
C TRP A 20 -7.72 12.97 4.55
N GLN A 21 -8.34 12.07 3.78
CA GLN A 21 -7.98 10.66 3.71
C GLN A 21 -7.52 10.31 2.30
N PHE A 22 -6.33 9.71 2.22
CA PHE A 22 -5.73 9.23 0.97
C PHE A 22 -5.69 7.70 0.98
N VAL A 23 -6.18 7.08 -0.10
CA VAL A 23 -6.16 5.62 -0.25
C VAL A 23 -5.52 5.25 -1.59
N CYS A 24 -4.61 4.27 -1.55
CA CYS A 24 -3.93 3.77 -2.74
C CYS A 24 -3.87 2.24 -2.71
N SER A 25 -4.77 1.58 -3.44
CA SER A 25 -4.95 0.12 -3.42
C SER A 25 -4.56 -0.58 -4.73
N ASN A 26 -3.80 0.11 -5.60
CA ASN A 26 -3.49 -0.38 -6.95
C ASN A 26 -2.15 -1.11 -7.04
N PHE A 27 -1.41 -1.21 -5.93
CA PHE A 27 -0.18 -2.00 -5.87
C PHE A 27 -0.52 -3.48 -5.80
N LYS A 28 -0.12 -4.23 -6.83
CA LYS A 28 -0.16 -5.69 -6.79
C LYS A 28 0.99 -6.20 -5.92
N VAL A 29 0.69 -7.20 -5.11
CA VAL A 29 1.63 -7.80 -4.16
C VAL A 29 1.62 -9.31 -4.29
N ASP A 30 2.73 -9.94 -3.94
CA ASP A 30 2.90 -11.39 -3.98
C ASP A 30 2.65 -12.03 -2.61
N PRO A 31 2.11 -13.26 -2.54
CA PRO A 31 1.94 -13.98 -1.28
C PRO A 31 3.28 -14.21 -0.57
N GLU A 32 3.26 -14.20 0.77
CA GLU A 32 4.42 -14.47 1.65
C GLU A 32 5.56 -13.44 1.54
N GLN A 33 5.40 -12.40 0.74
CA GLN A 33 6.38 -11.32 0.62
C GLN A 33 6.17 -10.23 1.68
N MET A 34 7.28 -9.62 2.07
CA MET A 34 7.32 -8.44 2.93
C MET A 34 7.64 -7.20 2.11
N TYR A 35 6.85 -6.14 2.29
CA TYR A 35 7.03 -4.87 1.60
C TYR A 35 7.15 -3.72 2.59
N ASP A 36 8.17 -2.88 2.41
CA ASP A 36 8.28 -1.59 3.10
C ASP A 36 7.56 -0.52 2.29
N VAL A 37 6.43 -0.06 2.80
CA VAL A 37 5.60 0.96 2.16
C VAL A 37 5.93 2.31 2.77
N THR A 38 6.37 3.24 1.93
CA THR A 38 6.62 4.63 2.32
C THR A 38 5.62 5.58 1.67
N VAL A 39 4.94 6.38 2.48
CA VAL A 39 4.15 7.53 2.04
C VAL A 39 4.94 8.79 2.30
N GLN A 40 5.16 9.59 1.25
CA GLN A 40 6.00 10.79 1.27
C GLN A 40 5.16 11.99 0.82
N HIS A 41 5.01 13.00 1.69
CA HIS A 41 4.44 14.27 1.25
C HIS A 41 5.41 15.02 0.33
N LEU A 42 4.87 15.79 -0.62
CA LEU A 42 5.64 16.59 -1.55
C LEU A 42 5.42 18.10 -1.29
N PRO A 43 6.47 18.94 -1.43
CA PRO A 43 7.85 18.57 -1.79
C PRO A 43 8.57 17.80 -0.66
N ARG A 44 9.60 17.04 -1.02
CA ARG A 44 10.45 16.36 -0.04
C ARG A 44 11.19 17.41 0.78
N LEU A 45 11.22 17.25 2.10
CA LEU A 45 12.08 18.07 2.95
C LEU A 45 13.54 17.65 2.73
N VAL A 46 14.42 18.63 2.53
CA VAL A 46 15.84 18.41 2.23
C VAL A 46 16.67 18.23 3.52
N ASN A 47 16.17 18.73 4.66
CA ASN A 47 16.86 18.71 5.95
C ASN A 47 16.43 17.48 6.77
N SER A 48 17.40 16.72 7.28
CA SER A 48 17.18 15.41 7.97
C SER A 48 16.32 15.49 9.22
N ASP A 49 16.25 16.66 9.85
CA ASP A 49 15.69 16.79 11.20
C ASP A 49 14.16 16.84 11.20
N LEU A 50 13.54 17.02 10.01
CA LEU A 50 12.09 17.01 9.85
C LEU A 50 11.70 15.95 8.81
N ARG A 51 11.06 14.85 9.27
CA ARG A 51 10.54 13.79 8.41
C ARG A 51 9.09 14.08 8.03
N ASN A 52 8.83 14.36 6.75
CA ASN A 52 7.46 14.44 6.19
C ASN A 52 7.03 13.16 5.45
N SER A 53 7.54 12.02 5.91
CA SER A 53 7.22 10.70 5.40
C SER A 53 6.86 9.74 6.52
N LYS A 54 6.08 8.73 6.17
CA LYS A 54 5.74 7.62 7.06
C LYS A 54 6.03 6.31 6.35
N GLU A 55 6.60 5.37 7.08
CA GLU A 55 6.99 4.06 6.58
C GLU A 55 6.34 2.97 7.43
N MET A 56 5.97 1.87 6.77
CA MET A 56 5.36 0.72 7.42
C MET A 56 5.69 -0.54 6.63
N SER A 57 6.19 -1.56 7.32
CA SER A 57 6.38 -2.90 6.76
C SER A 57 5.06 -3.67 6.80
N ILE A 58 4.72 -4.31 5.69
CA ILE A 58 3.51 -5.14 5.54
C ILE A 58 3.94 -6.53 5.09
N ILE A 59 3.49 -7.55 5.81
CA ILE A 59 3.68 -8.95 5.44
C ILE A 59 2.39 -9.43 4.79
N VAL A 60 2.49 -9.86 3.52
CA VAL A 60 1.34 -10.39 2.79
C VAL A 60 1.07 -11.83 3.25
N PRO A 61 -0.16 -12.19 3.63
CA PRO A 61 -0.48 -13.55 4.01
C PRO A 61 -0.14 -14.56 2.90
N GLY A 62 0.26 -15.77 3.31
CA GLY A 62 0.57 -16.84 2.37
C GLY A 62 -0.66 -17.52 1.78
N CYS A 63 -0.43 -18.48 0.89
CA CYS A 63 -1.51 -19.16 0.15
C CYS A 63 -2.39 -20.08 1.02
N ARG A 64 -2.01 -20.31 2.27
CA ARG A 64 -2.86 -20.99 3.28
C ARG A 64 -3.98 -20.08 3.82
N ASP A 65 -3.85 -18.76 3.68
CA ASP A 65 -4.93 -17.84 4.04
C ASP A 65 -6.15 -18.05 3.14
N LYS A 66 -7.35 -18.03 3.74
CA LYS A 66 -8.62 -18.36 3.05
C LYS A 66 -8.96 -17.38 1.92
N ARG A 67 -8.48 -16.13 1.98
CA ARG A 67 -8.71 -15.12 0.94
C ARG A 67 -7.62 -15.21 -0.12
N MET A 68 -6.35 -15.34 0.29
CA MET A 68 -5.22 -15.44 -0.64
C MET A 68 -5.25 -16.71 -1.49
N SER A 69 -5.73 -17.84 -0.95
CA SER A 69 -5.80 -19.12 -1.67
C SER A 69 -6.62 -19.08 -2.96
N LYS A 70 -7.56 -18.14 -3.07
CA LYS A 70 -8.43 -17.94 -4.24
C LYS A 70 -7.83 -17.00 -5.28
N MET A 71 -6.70 -16.36 -4.99
CA MET A 71 -6.05 -15.42 -5.89
C MET A 71 -5.15 -16.15 -6.88
N LYS A 72 -5.07 -15.63 -8.11
CA LYS A 72 -4.35 -16.28 -9.24
C LYS A 72 -2.89 -16.63 -8.90
N THR A 73 -2.22 -15.78 -8.13
CA THR A 73 -0.83 -15.97 -7.68
C THR A 73 -0.64 -17.22 -6.82
N CYS A 74 -1.66 -17.64 -6.07
CA CYS A 74 -1.65 -18.86 -5.28
C CYS A 74 -2.10 -20.11 -6.06
N CYS A 75 -3.05 -19.98 -6.99
CA CYS A 75 -3.46 -21.08 -7.86
C CYS A 75 -2.31 -21.60 -8.74
N GLN A 76 -1.42 -20.71 -9.18
CA GLN A 76 -0.25 -21.08 -9.99
C GLN A 76 0.85 -21.80 -9.19
N HIS A 77 0.89 -21.63 -7.87
CA HIS A 77 1.84 -22.34 -6.98
C HIS A 77 1.38 -23.77 -6.62
N ALA A 78 0.14 -24.16 -6.94
CA ALA A 78 -0.42 -25.47 -6.59
C ALA A 78 -0.18 -26.57 -7.65
N HIS A 79 0.73 -26.34 -8.61
CA HIS A 79 1.06 -27.27 -9.70
C HIS A 79 2.48 -27.86 -9.57
N PHE A 80 2.79 -28.47 -8.43
CA PHE A 80 3.96 -29.36 -8.28
C PHE A 80 3.55 -30.66 -7.59
#